data_AF-H1RZZ4-F1
#
_entry.id   AF-H1RZZ4-F1
#
_cell.length_a   1.000
_cell.length_b   1.000
_cell.length_c   1.000
_cell.angle_alpha   90.00
_cell.angle_beta   90.00
_cell.angle_gamma   90.00
#
_symmetry.space_group_name_H-M   'P 1'
#
loop_
_entity.id
_entity.type
_entity.pdbx_description
1 polymer ?
#
loop_
_entity_poly.entity_id
_entity_poly.type
_entity_poly.pdbx_seq_one_letter_code
_entity_poly.pdbx_strand_id
1 'polypeptide(L)'
;MVVGIVLPELPSISLSGATKAVLIDLAQPSLEVEISGAGDVQASGTVDSLTVDISGAGSINAKQLIARVANVRVSGAGAVRAYVRERVRVRVSGAADAKIFGNPTDRNTEVSGVGNVKFK
;
A
#
# COMPACT_ATOMS: atom_id res chain seq x y z
N MET A 1 -7.31 6.32 -20.95
CA MET A 1 -5.93 6.59 -21.40
C MET A 1 -5.01 5.93 -20.41
N VAL A 2 -4.22 4.94 -20.82
CA VAL A 2 -3.25 4.25 -19.94
C VAL A 2 -1.88 4.84 -20.26
N VAL A 3 -1.29 5.55 -19.31
CA VAL A 3 0.08 6.07 -19.44
C VAL A 3 1.01 5.04 -18.82
N GLY A 4 1.77 4.34 -19.65
CA GLY A 4 2.82 3.43 -19.20
C GLY A 4 4.11 4.21 -19.01
N ILE A 5 4.56 4.38 -17.77
CA ILE A 5 5.83 5.02 -17.43
C ILE A 5 6.78 3.91 -16.99
N VAL A 6 7.86 3.71 -17.75
CA VAL A 6 8.95 2.80 -17.37
C VAL A 6 10.09 3.66 -16.86
N LEU A 7 10.35 3.60 -15.56
CA LEU A 7 11.43 4.32 -14.90
C LEU A 7 12.32 3.29 -14.19
N PRO A 8 13.66 3.45 -14.24
CA PRO A 8 14.59 2.54 -13.58
C PRO A 8 14.44 2.56 -12.04
N GLU A 9 13.96 3.67 -11.49
CA GLU A 9 13.67 3.82 -10.06
C GLU A 9 12.52 4.82 -9.87
N LEU A 10 11.45 4.38 -9.19
CA LEU A 10 10.25 5.17 -8.91
C LEU A 10 10.10 5.34 -7.40
N PRO A 11 10.74 6.36 -6.80
CA PRO A 11 10.72 6.51 -5.35
C PRO A 11 9.30 6.80 -4.83
N SER A 12 8.50 7.59 -5.55
CA SER A 12 7.15 7.94 -5.15
C SER A 12 6.17 8.02 -6.33
N ILE A 13 4.91 7.71 -6.04
CA ILE A 13 3.79 7.77 -6.98
C ILE A 13 2.65 8.51 -6.30
N SER A 14 2.25 9.64 -6.88
CA SER A 14 1.10 10.41 -6.39
C SER A 14 -0.06 10.30 -7.39
N LEU A 15 -1.21 9.84 -6.89
CA LEU A 15 -2.42 9.58 -7.67
C LEU A 15 -3.52 10.50 -7.16
N SER A 16 -3.86 11.52 -7.94
CA SER A 16 -4.95 12.45 -7.64
C SER A 16 -6.17 12.22 -8.53
N GLY A 17 -7.37 12.19 -7.96
CA GLY A 17 -8.64 12.07 -8.71
C GLY A 17 -9.15 10.62 -8.77
N ALA A 18 -9.62 10.17 -9.94
CA ALA A 18 -10.09 8.80 -10.18
C ALA A 18 -9.10 8.07 -11.11
N THR A 19 -8.09 7.42 -10.53
CA THR A 19 -6.96 6.87 -11.31
C THR A 19 -6.67 5.41 -10.97
N LYS A 20 -5.98 4.73 -11.88
CA LYS A 20 -5.52 3.37 -11.68
C LYS A 20 -4.05 3.27 -12.04
N ALA A 21 -3.26 2.71 -11.13
CA ALA A 21 -1.84 2.44 -11.35
C ALA A 21 -1.57 0.94 -11.26
N VAL A 22 -0.73 0.44 -12.16
CA VAL A 22 -0.31 -0.95 -12.18
C VAL A 22 1.21 -0.97 -12.28
N LEU A 23 1.84 -1.49 -11.23
CA LEU A 23 3.28 -1.63 -11.09
C LEU A 23 3.63 -3.12 -11.11
N ILE A 24 4.50 -3.47 -12.04
CA ILE A 24 4.91 -4.84 -12.29
C ILE A 24 6.42 -4.89 -12.27
N ASP A 25 6.96 -5.96 -11.67
CA ASP A 25 8.40 -6.25 -11.62
C ASP A 25 9.22 -5.15 -10.92
N LEU A 26 8.68 -4.62 -9.81
CA LEU A 26 9.40 -3.65 -8.98
C LEU A 26 10.59 -4.33 -8.29
N ALA A 27 11.76 -3.73 -8.40
CA ALA A 27 12.97 -4.14 -7.70
C ALA A 27 13.71 -2.90 -7.19
N GLN A 28 13.25 -2.34 -6.07
CA GLN A 28 13.77 -1.07 -5.56
C GLN A 28 13.79 -1.04 -4.01
N PRO A 29 14.70 -0.27 -3.39
CA PRO A 29 14.83 -0.22 -1.94
C PRO A 29 13.63 0.45 -1.25
N SER A 30 12.96 1.40 -1.89
CA SER A 30 11.85 2.13 -1.30
C SER A 30 10.77 2.42 -2.33
N LEU A 31 9.51 2.20 -1.96
CA LEU A 31 8.34 2.56 -2.75
C LEU A 31 7.37 3.36 -1.89
N GLU A 32 7.06 4.58 -2.33
CA GLU A 32 6.03 5.43 -1.73
C GLU A 32 4.83 5.54 -2.67
N VAL A 33 3.64 5.25 -2.14
CA VAL A 33 2.38 5.33 -2.88
C VAL A 33 1.45 6.26 -2.14
N GLU A 34 1.17 7.41 -2.74
CA GLU A 34 0.24 8.39 -2.25
C GLU A 34 -1.02 8.41 -3.12
N ILE A 35 -2.18 8.26 -2.51
CA ILE A 35 -3.47 8.31 -3.20
C ILE A 35 -4.32 9.40 -2.58
N SER A 36 -4.68 10.41 -3.37
CA SER A 36 -5.57 11.50 -2.99
C SER A 36 -6.85 11.46 -3.83
N GLY A 37 -7.96 10.99 -3.25
CA GLY A 37 -9.25 10.82 -3.93
C GLY A 37 -9.64 9.35 -4.08
N ALA A 38 -9.88 8.89 -5.30
CA ALA A 38 -10.27 7.52 -5.63
C ALA A 38 -9.21 6.81 -6.48
N GLY A 39 -8.54 5.80 -5.93
CA GLY A 39 -7.41 5.14 -6.61
C GLY A 39 -7.41 3.63 -6.45
N ASP A 40 -7.10 2.91 -7.53
CA ASP A 40 -6.75 1.48 -7.48
C ASP A 40 -5.28 1.30 -7.87
N VAL A 41 -4.50 0.68 -6.97
CA VAL A 41 -3.08 0.41 -7.19
C VAL A 41 -2.82 -1.08 -7.10
N GLN A 42 -2.22 -1.65 -8.14
CA GLN A 42 -1.65 -2.99 -8.12
C GLN A 42 -0.13 -2.90 -8.15
N ALA A 43 0.53 -3.64 -7.26
CA ALA A 43 1.98 -3.69 -7.21
C ALA A 43 2.46 -5.13 -7.08
N SER A 44 3.52 -5.47 -7.80
CA SER A 44 4.20 -6.78 -7.75
C SER A 44 5.71 -6.62 -7.89
N GLY A 45 6.47 -7.54 -7.29
CA GLY A 45 7.94 -7.50 -7.23
C GLY A 45 8.47 -7.62 -5.81
N THR A 46 9.61 -6.98 -5.52
CA THR A 46 10.26 -6.97 -4.20
C THR A 46 10.74 -5.56 -3.84
N VAL A 47 10.46 -5.12 -2.62
CA VAL A 47 10.92 -3.83 -2.08
C VAL A 47 11.41 -3.96 -0.64
N ASP A 48 12.39 -3.15 -0.24
CA ASP A 48 12.83 -3.14 1.17
C ASP A 48 11.85 -2.37 2.06
N SER A 49 11.42 -1.19 1.62
CA SER A 49 10.49 -0.34 2.35
C SER A 49 9.30 0.04 1.49
N LEU A 50 8.10 -0.19 2.02
CA LEU A 50 6.84 0.20 1.39
C LEU A 50 6.15 1.26 2.26
N THR A 51 5.92 2.44 1.72
CA THR A 51 5.11 3.48 2.34
C THR A 51 3.86 3.68 1.50
N VAL A 52 2.71 3.64 2.15
CA VAL A 52 1.40 3.80 1.53
C VAL A 52 0.64 4.83 2.34
N ASP A 53 0.20 5.89 1.70
CA ASP A 53 -0.64 6.93 2.30
C ASP A 53 -1.87 7.15 1.40
N ILE A 54 -3.04 6.78 1.92
CA ILE A 54 -4.32 6.90 1.22
C ILE A 54 -5.17 7.96 1.93
N SER A 55 -5.57 8.98 1.19
CA SER A 55 -6.49 10.04 1.62
C SER A 55 -7.74 10.02 0.73
N GLY A 56 -8.83 9.45 1.24
CA GLY A 56 -10.10 9.33 0.49
C GLY A 56 -10.60 7.87 0.39
N ALA A 57 -10.82 7.40 -0.84
CA ALA A 57 -11.38 6.10 -1.20
C ALA A 57 -10.39 5.27 -2.04
N GLY A 58 -9.53 4.45 -1.41
CA GLY A 58 -8.44 3.76 -2.11
C GLY A 58 -8.46 2.24 -1.98
N SER A 59 -8.05 1.54 -3.03
CA SER A 59 -7.79 0.11 -3.03
C SER A 59 -6.34 -0.15 -3.44
N ILE A 60 -5.59 -0.86 -2.60
CA ILE A 60 -4.21 -1.25 -2.89
C ILE A 60 -4.07 -2.75 -2.79
N ASN A 61 -3.58 -3.36 -3.87
CA ASN A 61 -3.27 -4.76 -3.96
C ASN A 61 -1.78 -4.97 -4.23
N ALA A 62 -1.03 -5.06 -3.15
CA ALA A 62 0.40 -5.36 -3.09
C ALA A 62 0.64 -6.78 -2.55
N LYS A 63 -0.28 -7.73 -2.80
CA LYS A 63 -0.14 -9.13 -2.36
C LYS A 63 1.05 -9.83 -3.03
N GLN A 64 1.35 -9.45 -4.28
CA GLN A 64 2.47 -9.98 -5.06
C GLN A 64 3.74 -9.14 -4.91
N LEU A 65 3.73 -8.11 -4.06
CA LEU A 65 4.88 -7.28 -3.74
C LEU A 65 5.44 -7.71 -2.37
N ILE A 66 6.63 -8.28 -2.36
CA ILE A 66 7.28 -8.70 -1.11
C ILE A 66 8.00 -7.49 -0.53
N ALA A 67 7.40 -6.89 0.51
CA ALA A 67 8.02 -5.82 1.27
C ALA A 67 8.78 -6.37 2.50
N ARG A 68 9.99 -5.89 2.77
CA ARG A 68 10.67 -6.22 4.04
C ARG A 68 10.02 -5.47 5.20
N VAL A 69 9.83 -4.16 5.05
CA VAL A 69 9.12 -3.29 5.99
C VAL A 69 7.99 -2.56 5.27
N ALA A 70 6.82 -2.42 5.91
CA ALA A 70 5.71 -1.65 5.36
C ALA A 70 5.11 -0.67 6.39
N ASN A 71 4.88 0.58 5.97
CA ASN A 71 4.02 1.55 6.63
C ASN A 71 2.80 1.81 5.75
N VAL A 72 1.63 1.53 6.28
CA VAL A 72 0.35 1.76 5.62
C VAL A 72 -0.43 2.76 6.45
N ARG A 73 -0.81 3.89 5.88
CA ARG A 73 -1.77 4.82 6.46
C ARG A 73 -2.96 4.98 5.54
N VAL A 74 -4.14 4.86 6.10
CA VAL A 74 -5.40 5.02 5.39
C VAL A 74 -6.27 6.00 6.17
N SER A 75 -6.63 7.09 5.52
CA SER A 75 -7.49 8.15 6.04
C SER A 75 -8.73 8.24 5.15
N GLY A 76 -9.85 7.66 5.60
CA GLY A 76 -11.10 7.59 4.84
C GLY A 76 -11.64 6.17 4.74
N ALA A 77 -11.93 5.72 3.52
CA ALA A 77 -12.44 4.39 3.24
C ALA A 77 -11.54 3.64 2.25
N GLY A 78 -11.39 2.33 2.40
CA GLY A 78 -10.52 1.61 1.47
C GLY A 78 -10.17 0.18 1.86
N ALA A 79 -9.40 -0.46 0.99
CA ALA A 79 -8.89 -1.79 1.22
C ALA A 79 -7.39 -1.86 0.87
N VAL A 80 -6.58 -2.34 1.81
CA VAL A 80 -5.14 -2.53 1.58
C VAL A 80 -4.78 -4.00 1.73
N ARG A 81 -4.04 -4.54 0.78
CA ARG A 81 -3.43 -5.88 0.85
C ARG A 81 -1.94 -5.75 0.63
N ALA A 82 -1.11 -6.13 1.59
CA ALA A 82 0.34 -6.05 1.48
C ALA A 82 1.00 -7.32 1.99
N TYR A 83 2.10 -7.76 1.38
CA TYR A 83 2.91 -8.87 1.89
C TYR A 83 4.17 -8.32 2.58
N VAL A 84 4.36 -8.65 3.85
CA VAL A 84 5.43 -8.09 4.68
C VAL A 84 6.19 -9.18 5.42
N ARG A 85 7.53 -9.12 5.40
CA ARG A 85 8.40 -10.14 6.01
C ARG A 85 8.93 -9.81 7.40
N GLU A 86 9.30 -8.56 7.69
CA GLU A 86 9.93 -8.20 8.96
C GLU A 86 9.02 -7.32 9.83
N ARG A 87 8.69 -6.11 9.36
CA ARG A 87 7.95 -5.13 10.18
C ARG A 87 6.81 -4.50 9.41
N VAL A 88 5.64 -4.45 10.03
CA VAL A 88 4.47 -3.77 9.49
C VAL A 88 3.88 -2.79 10.48
N ARG A 89 3.62 -1.57 10.01
CA ARG A 89 2.83 -0.58 10.72
C ARG A 89 1.61 -0.21 9.88
N VAL A 90 0.42 -0.40 10.43
CA VAL A 90 -0.85 -0.07 9.79
C VAL A 90 -1.56 0.97 10.63
N ARG A 91 -1.89 2.12 10.06
CA ARG A 91 -2.75 3.13 10.66
C ARG A 91 -3.99 3.29 9.81
N VAL A 92 -5.15 3.08 10.39
CA VAL A 92 -6.43 3.26 9.72
C VAL A 92 -7.22 4.30 10.50
N SER A 93 -7.64 5.37 9.84
CA SER A 93 -8.52 6.39 10.37
C SER A 93 -9.75 6.46 9.46
N GLY A 94 -10.90 5.94 9.93
CA GLY A 94 -12.13 5.83 9.14
C GLY A 94 -12.64 4.40 8.96
N ALA A 95 -13.14 4.07 7.77
CA ALA A 95 -13.79 2.80 7.42
C ALA A 95 -12.97 2.03 6.36
N ALA A 96 -11.86 1.42 6.78
CA ALA A 96 -10.97 0.69 5.86
C ALA A 96 -10.51 -0.67 6.38
N ASP A 97 -10.31 -1.60 5.46
CA ASP A 97 -9.83 -2.95 5.76
C ASP A 97 -8.38 -3.13 5.32
N ALA A 98 -7.50 -3.54 6.22
CA ALA A 98 -6.12 -3.90 5.88
C ALA A 98 -5.89 -5.40 6.06
N LYS A 99 -5.33 -6.06 5.05
CA LYS A 99 -4.93 -7.46 5.08
C LYS A 99 -3.43 -7.55 4.87
N ILE A 100 -2.72 -7.94 5.92
CA ILE A 100 -1.27 -8.11 5.87
C ILE A 100 -0.98 -9.59 5.75
N PHE A 101 -0.25 -9.95 4.70
CA PHE A 101 0.21 -11.31 4.44
C PHE A 101 1.66 -11.46 4.89
N GLY A 102 2.03 -12.66 5.34
CA GLY A 102 3.40 -12.99 5.72
C GLY A 102 3.59 -13.10 7.23
N ASN A 103 4.84 -13.21 7.67
CA ASN A 103 5.17 -13.41 9.09
C ASN A 103 6.07 -12.29 9.64
N PRO A 104 5.60 -11.03 9.67
CA PRO A 104 6.35 -9.94 10.28
C PRO A 104 6.52 -10.19 11.77
N THR A 105 7.75 -10.01 12.26
CA THR A 105 8.14 -10.10 13.67
C THR A 105 7.65 -8.89 14.48
N ASP A 106 7.50 -7.73 13.83
CA ASP A 106 7.02 -6.50 14.46
C ASP A 106 5.73 -6.02 13.78
N ARG A 107 4.64 -5.94 14.55
CA ARG A 107 3.29 -5.64 14.08
C ARG A 107 2.71 -4.51 14.92
N ASN A 108 2.57 -3.35 14.30
CA ASN A 108 1.93 -2.20 14.92
C ASN A 108 0.68 -1.85 14.13
N THR A 109 -0.48 -1.87 14.78
CA THR A 109 -1.75 -1.54 14.15
C THR A 109 -2.53 -0.56 15.00
N GLU A 110 -2.95 0.53 14.38
CA GLU A 110 -3.72 1.58 15.01
C GLU A 110 -4.97 1.80 14.16
N VAL A 111 -6.14 1.56 14.72
CA VAL A 111 -7.41 1.69 14.00
C VAL A 111 -8.31 2.63 14.78
N SER A 112 -8.57 3.78 14.18
CA SER A 112 -9.45 4.82 14.68
C SER A 112 -10.66 4.91 13.75
N GLY A 113 -11.66 4.06 13.96
CA GLY A 113 -12.91 4.04 13.17
C GLY A 113 -13.53 2.64 13.03
N VAL A 114 -14.19 2.40 11.89
CA VAL A 114 -14.95 1.16 11.57
C VAL A 114 -14.12 0.20 10.71
N GLY A 115 -12.79 0.32 10.73
CA GLY A 115 -11.88 -0.51 9.95
C GLY A 115 -11.50 -1.83 10.63
N ASN A 116 -11.01 -2.80 9.86
CA ASN A 116 -10.42 -4.03 10.40
C ASN A 116 -9.02 -4.29 9.84
N VAL A 117 -8.11 -4.76 10.70
CA VAL A 117 -6.80 -5.25 10.26
C VAL A 117 -6.75 -6.77 10.48
N LYS A 118 -6.52 -7.53 9.42
CA LYS A 118 -6.37 -8.99 9.47
C LYS A 118 -4.98 -9.40 9.00
N PHE A 119 -4.35 -10.28 9.76
CA PHE A 119 -3.08 -10.91 9.41
C PHE A 119 -3.35 -12.30 8.82
N LYS A 120 -2.65 -12.65 7.72
CA LYS A 120 -2.83 -13.89 6.96
C LYS A 120 -1.50 -14.54 6.59
#